data_AF-A0A9K3N1K2-F1
#
_entry.id   AF-A0A9K3N1K2-F1
#
_cell.length_a   1.000
_cell.length_b   1.000
_cell.length_c   1.000
_cell.angle_alpha   90.00
_cell.angle_beta   90.00
_cell.angle_gamma   90.00
#
_symmetry.space_group_name_H-M   'P 1'
#
loop_
_entity.id
_entity.type
_entity.pdbx_description
1 polymer ?
#
loop_
_entity_poly.entity_id
_entity_poly.type
_entity_poly.pdbx_seq_one_letter_code
_entity_poly.pdbx_strand_id
1 'polypeptide(L)'
;MYICTSCSLFVVRNVRKRVRGPTRMPKVWAQEKGDRIPILVNEHGQPINDKSSQLTHFMGTLSRSGKYCPIYKPWNKVKAAKKEALLALLKTKFDIPEAAKGWILQSFGRKVKNWRARVKELYHDPSLSLKEQISSRPKQVQKKQWKKLVKYWNKEKSKV
;
A
#
# COMPACT_ATOMS: atom_id res chain seq x y z
N MET A 1 1.79 -58.70 -24.54
CA MET A 1 2.11 -57.78 -23.42
C MET A 1 3.37 -57.04 -23.80
N TYR A 2 3.32 -55.71 -23.93
CA TYR A 2 4.31 -54.73 -23.42
C TYR A 2 3.79 -53.35 -23.82
N ILE A 3 3.06 -52.73 -22.90
CA ILE A 3 2.68 -51.32 -22.95
C ILE A 3 3.96 -50.54 -22.64
N CYS A 4 4.51 -49.80 -23.62
CA CYS A 4 5.57 -48.84 -23.35
C CYS A 4 4.95 -47.44 -23.25
N THR A 5 4.50 -47.11 -22.04
CA THR A 5 4.20 -45.75 -21.61
C THR A 5 5.49 -44.97 -21.47
N SER A 6 5.65 -43.88 -22.22
CA SER A 6 6.48 -42.76 -21.77
C SER A 6 5.89 -41.44 -22.26
N CYS A 7 4.87 -41.00 -21.53
CA CYS A 7 4.39 -39.63 -21.54
C CYS A 7 5.47 -38.76 -20.89
N SER A 8 6.30 -38.08 -21.70
CA SER A 8 7.28 -37.13 -21.20
C SER A 8 6.57 -35.89 -20.67
N LEU A 9 6.47 -35.80 -19.34
CA LEU A 9 6.00 -34.63 -18.60
C LEU A 9 6.84 -33.40 -18.98
N PHE A 10 6.23 -32.46 -19.71
CA PHE A 10 6.74 -31.10 -19.85
C PHE A 10 6.80 -30.44 -18.45
N VAL A 11 7.99 -30.36 -17.87
CA VAL A 11 8.24 -29.56 -16.68
C VAL A 11 8.13 -28.08 -17.07
N VAL A 12 6.96 -27.48 -16.86
CA VAL A 12 6.76 -26.04 -16.99
C VAL A 12 7.60 -25.36 -15.90
N ARG A 13 8.84 -24.98 -16.26
CA ARG A 13 9.68 -24.14 -15.39
C ARG A 13 8.99 -22.80 -15.23
N ASN A 14 8.39 -22.57 -14.07
CA ASN A 14 7.76 -21.30 -13.71
C ASN A 14 8.87 -20.25 -13.48
N VAL A 15 9.38 -19.66 -14.57
CA VAL A 15 10.37 -18.59 -14.50
C VAL A 15 9.68 -17.36 -13.89
N ARG A 16 9.94 -17.10 -12.61
CA ARG A 16 9.45 -15.89 -11.93
C ARG A 16 9.93 -14.67 -12.72
N LYS A 17 9.03 -14.01 -13.43
CA LYS A 17 9.31 -12.78 -14.17
C LYS A 17 9.87 -11.73 -13.20
N ARG A 18 10.97 -11.06 -13.58
CA ARG A 18 11.49 -9.91 -12.83
C ARG A 18 10.43 -8.80 -12.81
N VAL A 19 9.77 -8.63 -11.67
CA VAL A 19 8.84 -7.53 -11.43
C VAL A 19 9.58 -6.32 -10.89
N ARG A 20 9.17 -5.12 -11.31
CA ARG A 20 9.72 -3.87 -10.77
C ARG A 20 9.42 -3.79 -9.27
N GLY A 21 10.42 -3.38 -8.50
CA GLY A 21 10.29 -3.20 -7.06
C GLY A 21 9.37 -2.02 -6.68
N PRO A 22 8.98 -1.92 -5.41
CA PRO A 22 8.25 -0.79 -4.85
C PRO A 22 8.92 0.58 -5.15
N THR A 23 8.20 1.52 -5.78
CA THR A 23 8.68 2.91 -5.94
C THR A 23 8.93 3.55 -4.58
N ARG A 24 10.08 4.23 -4.40
CA ARG A 24 10.46 4.94 -3.17
C ARG A 24 10.47 6.47 -3.27
N MET A 25 10.38 7.02 -4.48
CA MET A 25 10.34 8.48 -4.75
C MET A 25 11.43 9.31 -4.02
N PRO A 26 12.72 8.92 -4.02
CA PRO A 26 13.75 9.60 -3.24
C PRO A 26 13.91 11.09 -3.61
N LYS A 27 13.73 11.44 -4.88
CA LYS A 27 13.78 12.83 -5.37
C LYS A 27 12.77 13.74 -4.65
N VAL A 28 11.52 13.29 -4.51
CA VAL A 28 10.47 14.04 -3.80
C VAL A 28 10.76 14.13 -2.29
N TRP A 29 11.37 13.10 -1.71
CA TRP A 29 11.80 13.15 -0.31
C TRP A 29 12.91 14.19 -0.08
N ALA A 30 13.89 14.25 -0.98
CA ALA A 30 15.04 15.16 -0.91
C ALA A 30 14.73 16.62 -1.26
N GLN A 31 13.56 16.89 -1.86
CA GLN A 31 13.13 18.23 -2.27
C GLN A 31 13.12 19.23 -1.10
N GLU A 32 13.67 20.42 -1.33
CA GLU A 32 13.75 21.49 -0.32
C GLU A 32 12.41 22.20 -0.09
N LYS A 33 12.32 22.98 0.99
CA LYS A 33 11.13 23.76 1.34
C LYS A 33 11.00 24.99 0.44
N GLY A 34 10.65 24.80 -0.83
CA GLY A 34 10.45 25.91 -1.76
C GLY A 34 10.09 25.42 -3.17
N ASP A 35 10.71 24.33 -3.59
CA ASP A 35 10.44 23.71 -4.89
C ASP A 35 9.17 22.86 -4.84
N ARG A 36 7.98 23.48 -4.70
CA ARG A 36 6.72 22.72 -4.65
C ARG A 36 6.27 22.35 -6.05
N ILE A 37 5.90 21.08 -6.24
CA ILE A 37 5.41 20.59 -7.53
C ILE A 37 3.95 21.07 -7.71
N PRO A 38 3.63 21.90 -8.71
CA PRO A 38 2.28 22.41 -8.90
C PRO A 38 1.33 21.31 -9.38
N ILE A 39 0.15 21.24 -8.76
CA ILE A 39 -0.91 20.31 -9.12
C ILE A 39 -2.12 21.09 -9.62
N LEU A 40 -2.40 20.93 -10.92
CA LEU A 40 -3.62 21.46 -11.54
C LEU A 40 -4.78 20.50 -11.28
N VAL A 41 -5.92 21.04 -10.88
CA VAL A 41 -7.13 20.27 -10.61
C VAL A 41 -8.28 20.69 -11.51
N ASN A 42 -9.19 19.76 -11.77
CA ASN A 42 -10.47 20.04 -12.40
C ASN A 42 -11.50 20.58 -11.40
N GLU A 43 -12.70 20.88 -11.90
CA GLU A 43 -13.85 21.32 -11.10
C GLU A 43 -14.23 20.34 -9.97
N HIS A 44 -13.94 19.05 -10.15
CA HIS A 44 -14.15 18.00 -9.15
C HIS A 44 -12.96 17.80 -8.20
N GLY A 45 -11.93 18.65 -8.25
CA GLY A 45 -10.73 18.53 -7.43
C GLY A 45 -9.80 17.37 -7.81
N GLN A 46 -10.00 16.75 -8.97
CA GLN A 46 -9.15 15.68 -9.49
C GLN A 46 -7.93 16.27 -10.19
N PRO A 47 -6.72 15.75 -9.96
CA PRO A 47 -5.53 16.25 -10.61
C PRO A 47 -5.48 15.82 -12.08
N ILE A 48 -5.36 16.78 -13.01
CA ILE A 48 -5.33 16.50 -14.47
C ILE A 48 -3.89 16.37 -14.99
N ASN A 49 -2.92 17.07 -14.39
CA ASN A 49 -1.61 17.24 -15.01
C ASN A 49 -0.74 15.97 -15.02
N ASP A 50 0.31 15.95 -15.85
CA ASP A 50 1.29 14.85 -15.88
C ASP A 50 2.00 14.63 -14.53
N LYS A 51 2.11 15.69 -13.74
CA LYS A 51 2.70 15.68 -12.39
C LYS A 51 1.79 14.98 -11.36
N SER A 52 0.52 14.74 -11.68
CA SER A 52 -0.45 14.00 -10.84
C SER A 52 -0.01 12.57 -10.57
N SER A 53 0.72 11.99 -11.51
CA SER A 53 1.34 10.67 -11.38
C SER A 53 2.35 10.65 -10.22
N GLN A 54 3.16 11.70 -10.08
CA GLN A 54 4.15 11.84 -9.01
C GLN A 54 3.48 11.94 -7.64
N LEU A 55 2.41 12.74 -7.53
CA LEU A 55 1.57 12.81 -6.32
C LEU A 55 1.00 11.43 -5.97
N THR A 56 0.45 10.73 -6.96
CA THR A 56 -0.15 9.40 -6.81
C THR A 56 0.86 8.35 -6.36
N HIS A 57 2.07 8.36 -6.91
CA HIS A 57 3.17 7.49 -6.51
C HIS A 57 3.66 7.82 -5.11
N PHE A 58 3.82 9.11 -4.79
CA PHE A 58 4.24 9.57 -3.46
C PHE A 58 3.24 9.16 -2.38
N MET A 59 1.93 9.37 -2.60
CA MET A 59 0.87 8.84 -1.73
C MET A 59 0.97 7.32 -1.55
N GLY A 60 1.33 6.59 -2.61
CA GLY A 60 1.58 5.15 -2.55
C GLY A 60 2.74 4.79 -1.61
N THR A 61 3.83 5.56 -1.59
CA THR A 61 4.93 5.39 -0.63
C THR A 61 4.47 5.60 0.81
N LEU A 62 3.70 6.66 1.05
CA LEU A 62 3.20 7.02 2.38
C LEU A 62 2.25 5.96 2.94
N SER A 63 1.37 5.42 2.09
CA SER A 63 0.42 4.36 2.47
C SER A 63 1.11 3.08 2.99
N ARG A 64 2.34 2.80 2.52
CA ARG A 64 3.12 1.61 2.89
C ARG A 64 3.98 1.79 4.14
N SER A 65 4.33 3.04 4.50
CA SER A 65 5.25 3.35 5.60
C SER A 65 4.76 2.96 7.00
N GLY A 66 3.44 2.80 7.18
CA GLY A 66 2.81 2.53 8.49
C GLY A 66 2.85 3.69 9.49
N LYS A 67 3.70 4.71 9.29
CA LYS A 67 3.84 5.88 10.18
C LYS A 67 2.58 6.75 10.16
N TYR A 68 2.17 7.14 8.95
CA TYR A 68 1.02 8.02 8.74
C TYR A 68 -0.29 7.25 8.75
N CYS A 69 -0.31 6.03 8.22
CA CYS A 69 -1.51 5.20 8.17
C CYS A 69 -1.35 3.88 8.94
N PRO A 70 -2.16 3.64 9.99
CA PRO A 70 -2.21 2.34 10.64
C PRO A 70 -2.89 1.30 9.73
N ILE A 71 -2.15 0.28 9.28
CA ILE A 71 -2.70 -0.79 8.41
C ILE A 71 -3.81 -1.63 9.08
N TYR A 72 -3.82 -1.67 10.42
CA TYR A 72 -4.77 -2.46 11.20
C TYR A 72 -6.16 -1.83 11.33
N LYS A 73 -6.32 -0.54 10.98
CA LYS A 73 -7.63 0.14 10.99
C LYS A 73 -8.03 0.52 9.57
N PRO A 74 -9.34 0.43 9.23
CA PRO A 74 -9.82 1.00 7.98
C PRO A 74 -9.62 2.52 7.99
N TRP A 75 -9.32 3.10 6.82
CA TRP A 75 -9.04 4.54 6.67
C TRP A 75 -10.17 5.43 7.21
N ASN A 76 -11.41 4.98 7.07
CA ASN A 76 -12.60 5.70 7.56
C ASN A 76 -12.58 5.87 9.10
N LYS A 77 -11.94 4.94 9.83
CA LYS A 77 -11.81 4.98 11.31
C LYS A 77 -10.51 5.64 11.79
N VAL A 78 -9.73 6.25 10.90
CA VAL A 78 -8.51 6.98 11.26
C VAL A 78 -8.90 8.38 11.74
N LYS A 79 -8.33 8.79 12.88
CA LYS A 79 -8.55 10.12 13.49
C LYS A 79 -8.26 11.24 12.50
N ALA A 80 -9.07 12.30 12.51
CA ALA A 80 -8.91 13.48 11.66
C ALA A 80 -7.50 14.08 11.74
N ALA A 81 -6.91 14.17 12.94
CA ALA A 81 -5.54 14.65 13.14
C ALA A 81 -4.47 13.96 12.27
N LYS A 82 -4.62 12.66 11.99
CA LYS A 82 -3.68 11.95 11.10
C LYS A 82 -3.92 12.25 9.62
N LYS A 83 -5.17 12.51 9.24
CA LYS A 83 -5.55 12.93 7.89
C LYS A 83 -4.99 14.32 7.61
N GLU A 84 -5.11 15.23 8.58
CA GLU A 84 -4.51 16.56 8.51
C GLU A 84 -2.99 16.51 8.45
N ALA A 85 -2.34 15.69 9.30
CA ALA A 85 -0.88 15.53 9.24
C ALA A 85 -0.39 14.98 7.87
N LEU A 86 -1.17 14.10 7.24
CA LEU A 86 -0.90 13.62 5.89
C LEU A 86 -1.05 14.76 4.86
N LEU A 87 -2.15 15.52 4.93
CA LEU A 87 -2.38 16.65 4.03
C LEU A 87 -1.31 17.73 4.18
N ALA A 88 -0.91 18.06 5.41
CA ALA A 88 0.17 18.99 5.69
C ALA A 88 1.48 18.54 5.03
N LEU A 89 1.83 17.25 5.16
CA LEU A 89 3.02 16.69 4.52
C LEU A 89 2.93 16.70 2.99
N LEU A 90 1.74 16.52 2.42
CA LEU A 90 1.57 16.63 0.97
C LEU A 90 1.72 18.08 0.52
N LYS A 91 1.13 19.04 1.26
CA LYS A 91 1.24 20.49 0.99
C LYS A 91 2.67 21.04 1.14
N THR A 92 3.56 20.38 1.89
CA THR A 92 4.97 20.80 1.94
C THR A 92 5.75 20.44 0.68
N LYS A 93 5.32 19.42 -0.08
CA LYS A 93 6.00 18.90 -1.28
C LYS A 93 5.32 19.27 -2.58
N PHE A 94 4.00 19.42 -2.55
CA PHE A 94 3.16 19.71 -3.70
C PHE A 94 2.35 20.97 -3.41
N ASP A 95 2.19 21.81 -4.41
CA ASP A 95 1.25 22.92 -4.34
C ASP A 95 -0.14 22.40 -4.71
N ILE A 96 -0.94 22.17 -3.66
CA ILE A 96 -2.22 21.47 -3.74
C ILE A 96 -3.35 22.46 -3.46
N PRO A 97 -4.23 22.72 -4.44
CA PRO A 97 -5.39 23.55 -4.23
C PRO A 97 -6.38 22.89 -3.27
N GLU A 98 -7.14 23.73 -2.57
CA GLU A 98 -8.03 23.28 -1.50
C GLU A 98 -9.13 22.31 -2.00
N ALA A 99 -9.64 22.55 -3.22
CA ALA A 99 -10.59 21.67 -3.90
C ALA A 99 -10.09 20.21 -4.03
N ALA A 100 -8.77 19.98 -4.07
CA ALA A 100 -8.19 18.65 -4.21
C ALA A 100 -8.22 17.81 -2.93
N LYS A 101 -8.44 18.42 -1.76
CA LYS A 101 -8.35 17.73 -0.46
C LYS A 101 -9.24 16.50 -0.38
N GLY A 102 -10.50 16.64 -0.80
CA GLY A 102 -11.48 15.56 -0.78
C GLY A 102 -11.00 14.36 -1.61
N TRP A 103 -10.57 14.63 -2.85
CA TRP A 103 -10.04 13.62 -3.75
C TRP A 103 -8.80 12.93 -3.18
N ILE A 104 -7.85 13.69 -2.62
CA ILE A 104 -6.63 13.15 -2.02
C ILE A 104 -6.94 12.19 -0.88
N LEU A 105 -7.83 12.57 0.04
CA LEU A 105 -8.19 11.72 1.17
C LEU A 105 -8.89 10.42 0.73
N GLN A 106 -9.75 10.49 -0.28
CA GLN A 106 -10.41 9.33 -0.86
C GLN A 106 -9.41 8.41 -1.59
N SER A 107 -8.60 8.97 -2.48
CA SER A 107 -7.56 8.26 -3.24
C SER A 107 -6.54 7.60 -2.32
N PHE A 108 -6.13 8.29 -1.26
CA PHE A 108 -5.24 7.74 -0.25
C PHE A 108 -5.88 6.57 0.50
N GLY A 109 -7.15 6.71 0.91
CA GLY A 109 -7.90 5.63 1.54
C GLY A 109 -7.98 4.37 0.68
N ARG A 110 -8.21 4.54 -0.64
CA ARG A 110 -8.19 3.43 -1.60
C ARG A 110 -6.83 2.75 -1.66
N LYS A 111 -5.73 3.51 -1.69
CA LYS A 111 -4.36 2.96 -1.67
C LYS A 111 -4.06 2.17 -0.41
N VAL A 112 -4.50 2.66 0.75
CA VAL A 112 -4.37 1.95 2.04
C VAL A 112 -5.16 0.64 2.02
N LYS A 113 -6.40 0.66 1.53
CA LYS A 113 -7.24 -0.55 1.39
C LYS A 113 -6.55 -1.58 0.49
N ASN A 114 -6.06 -1.16 -0.68
CA ASN A 114 -5.39 -2.03 -1.63
C ASN A 114 -4.07 -2.60 -1.07
N TRP A 115 -3.31 -1.79 -0.33
CA TRP A 115 -2.10 -2.26 0.36
C TRP A 115 -2.43 -3.31 1.41
N ARG A 116 -3.45 -3.08 2.25
CA ARG A 116 -3.90 -4.05 3.25
C ARG A 116 -4.35 -5.37 2.60
N ALA A 117 -5.08 -5.30 1.49
CA ALA A 117 -5.52 -6.48 0.74
C ALA A 117 -4.33 -7.29 0.20
N ARG A 118 -3.37 -6.62 -0.46
CA ARG A 118 -2.13 -7.24 -0.96
C ARG A 118 -1.31 -7.88 0.15
N VAL A 119 -1.21 -7.22 1.30
CA VAL A 119 -0.49 -7.79 2.45
C VAL A 119 -1.19 -9.04 2.98
N LYS A 120 -2.53 -9.06 2.99
CA LYS A 120 -3.29 -10.27 3.36
C LYS A 120 -2.99 -11.40 2.38
N GLU A 121 -3.16 -11.15 1.09
CA GLU A 121 -2.93 -12.15 0.03
C GLU A 121 -1.52 -12.75 0.06
N LEU A 122 -0.48 -11.92 0.27
CA LEU A 122 0.90 -12.37 0.16
C LEU A 122 1.48 -12.98 1.45
N TYR A 123 0.94 -12.63 2.63
CA TYR A 123 1.59 -12.96 3.91
C TYR A 123 0.67 -13.60 4.94
N HIS A 124 -0.65 -13.61 4.72
CA HIS A 124 -1.58 -14.30 5.60
C HIS A 124 -1.83 -15.72 5.09
N ASP A 125 -1.17 -16.68 5.73
CA ASP A 125 -1.43 -18.11 5.54
C ASP A 125 -2.16 -18.66 6.76
N PRO A 126 -3.44 -19.04 6.63
CA PRO A 126 -4.23 -19.56 7.76
C PRO A 126 -3.78 -20.94 8.24
N SER A 127 -2.96 -21.68 7.47
CA SER A 127 -2.45 -22.99 7.87
C SER A 127 -1.33 -22.90 8.91
N LEU A 128 -0.63 -21.76 8.97
CA LEU A 128 0.49 -21.53 9.87
C LEU A 128 0.04 -21.16 11.28
N SER A 129 0.86 -21.51 12.28
CA SER A 129 0.63 -21.08 13.66
C SER A 129 0.73 -19.55 13.79
N LEU A 130 0.09 -18.99 14.83
CA LEU A 130 0.15 -17.54 15.11
C LEU A 130 1.60 -17.03 15.24
N LYS A 131 2.50 -17.85 15.80
CA LYS A 131 3.91 -17.49 16.00
C LYS A 131 4.64 -17.40 14.66
N GLU A 132 4.42 -18.35 13.76
CA GLU A 132 5.01 -18.37 12.42
C GLU A 132 4.49 -17.22 11.55
N GLN A 133 3.19 -16.95 11.59
CA GLN A 133 2.60 -15.80 10.88
C GLN A 133 3.16 -14.46 11.40
N ILE A 134 3.40 -14.32 12.71
CA ILE A 134 4.01 -13.11 13.26
C ILE A 134 5.47 -12.97 12.79
N SER A 135 6.17 -14.09 12.61
CA SER A 135 7.56 -14.14 12.12
C SER A 135 7.67 -13.85 10.62
N SER A 136 6.68 -14.24 9.80
CA SER A 136 6.64 -13.99 8.34
C SER A 136 6.37 -12.53 7.93
N ARG A 137 6.63 -11.58 8.84
CA ARG A 137 6.31 -10.15 8.68
C ARG A 137 6.97 -9.53 7.44
N PRO A 138 6.21 -8.81 6.61
CA PRO A 138 6.79 -7.97 5.55
C PRO A 138 7.67 -6.86 6.13
N LYS A 139 8.86 -6.66 5.55
CA LYS A 139 9.84 -5.62 5.99
C LYS A 139 9.23 -4.21 6.07
N GLN A 140 8.26 -3.91 5.21
CA GLN A 140 7.59 -2.61 5.12
C GLN A 140 6.55 -2.36 6.22
N VAL A 141 6.04 -3.41 6.87
CA VAL A 141 5.01 -3.28 7.92
C VAL A 141 5.66 -3.28 9.30
N GLN A 142 5.25 -2.35 10.16
CA GLN A 142 5.77 -2.25 11.52
C GLN A 142 5.38 -3.49 12.36
N LYS A 143 6.31 -4.01 13.16
CA LYS A 143 6.12 -5.20 14.02
C LYS A 143 4.84 -5.11 14.88
N LYS A 144 4.62 -3.97 15.54
CA LYS A 144 3.45 -3.73 16.40
C LYS A 144 2.14 -3.76 15.60
N GLN A 145 2.14 -3.22 14.37
CA GLN A 145 0.96 -3.21 13.51
C GLN A 145 0.66 -4.59 12.93
N TRP A 146 1.71 -5.33 12.53
CA TRP A 146 1.60 -6.69 12.00
C TRP A 146 0.94 -7.64 13.00
N LYS A 147 1.43 -7.67 14.26
CA LYS A 147 0.85 -8.51 15.32
C LYS A 147 -0.65 -8.25 15.53
N LYS A 148 -1.07 -6.98 15.50
CA LYS A 148 -2.50 -6.61 15.63
C LYS A 148 -3.32 -7.06 14.42
N LEU A 149 -2.76 -6.94 13.22
CA LEU A 149 -3.42 -7.28 11.97
C LEU A 149 -3.64 -8.79 11.84
N VAL A 150 -2.62 -9.59 12.15
CA VAL A 150 -2.71 -11.06 12.14
C VAL A 150 -3.74 -11.57 13.14
N LYS A 151 -3.71 -11.08 14.39
CA LYS A 151 -4.74 -11.41 15.40
C LYS A 151 -6.15 -11.06 14.94
N TYR A 152 -6.32 -9.93 14.26
CA TYR A 152 -7.61 -9.50 13.74
C TYR A 152 -8.12 -10.46 12.65
N TRP A 153 -7.26 -10.86 11.70
CA TRP A 153 -7.64 -11.78 10.62
C TRP A 153 -7.96 -13.19 11.13
N ASN A 154 -7.19 -13.70 12.10
CA ASN A 154 -7.47 -15.00 12.70
C ASN A 154 -8.81 -14.98 13.44
N LYS A 155 -9.14 -13.88 14.15
CA LYS A 155 -10.43 -13.71 14.83
C LYS A 155 -11.62 -13.57 13.88
N GLU A 156 -11.46 -12.95 12.70
CA GLU A 156 -12.51 -12.94 11.67
C GLU A 156 -12.83 -14.35 11.17
N LYS A 157 -11.82 -15.22 11.07
CA LYS A 157 -11.96 -16.63 10.70
C LYS A 157 -12.61 -17.48 11.79
N SER A 158 -12.36 -17.19 13.07
CA SER A 158 -12.97 -17.89 14.21
C SER A 158 -14.47 -17.61 14.39
N LYS A 159 -15.06 -16.73 13.58
CA LYS A 159 -16.49 -16.39 13.59
C LYS A 159 -17.30 -17.16 12.53
N VAL A 160 -16.68 -18.17 11.91
CA VAL A 160 -17.36 -19.12 11.01
C VAL A 160 -17.84 -20.29 11.86
#